data_AF-A0A150X094-F1
#
_entry.id   AF-A0A150X094-F1
#
_cell.length_a   1.000
_cell.length_b   1.000
_cell.length_c   1.000
_cell.angle_alpha   90.00
_cell.angle_beta   90.00
_cell.angle_gamma   90.00
#
_symmetry.space_group_name_H-M   'P 1'
#
loop_
_entity.id
_entity.type
_entity.pdbx_description
1 polymer ?
#
loop_
_entity_poly.entity_id
_entity_poly.type
_entity_poly.pdbx_seq_one_letter_code
_entity_poly.pdbx_strand_id
1 'polypeptide(L)'
;MTEQELKEIWMSSSQAERIQVDLSKLVMELKNKLNHIEKVIRNRDIREIIAAFITIPMFAYFAYDIPFPITRVASILTIVWSVYVIYRFRKLQLSKKNEDLTLPFKAQLEHQKSNMMAQHRFLDTVLYWYAGPPFLLNVAFILGLGNPDIFGYSSGLKEHLPFDSGSKITLIVLLAAFYAFVVWLNKRAVKKTLNPLIADIQRIQDQLEEE
;
A
#
# COMPACT_ATOMS: atom_id res chain seq x y z
N MET A 1 12.48 -55.48 27.01
CA MET A 1 11.64 -54.55 26.25
C MET A 1 10.23 -55.13 26.26
N THR A 2 9.31 -54.50 26.98
CA THR A 2 7.92 -54.96 27.12
C THR A 2 7.06 -54.44 25.96
N GLU A 3 5.96 -55.12 25.62
CA GLU A 3 5.03 -54.65 24.57
C GLU A 3 4.52 -53.21 24.82
N GLN A 4 4.41 -52.83 26.09
CA GLN A 4 3.99 -51.48 26.49
C GLN A 4 5.02 -50.43 26.06
N GLU A 5 6.33 -50.67 26.26
CA GLU A 5 7.40 -49.77 25.81
C GLU A 5 7.41 -49.62 24.28
N LEU A 6 7.23 -50.72 23.54
CA LEU A 6 7.14 -50.70 22.08
C LEU A 6 5.94 -49.87 21.58
N LYS A 7 4.80 -49.98 22.26
CA LYS A 7 3.58 -49.21 21.93
C LYS A 7 3.77 -47.72 22.24
N GLU A 8 4.46 -47.38 23.32
CA GLU A 8 4.76 -46.00 23.71
C GLU A 8 5.76 -45.34 22.73
N ILE A 9 6.80 -46.07 22.34
CA ILE A 9 7.79 -45.60 21.35
C ILE A 9 7.12 -45.39 19.98
N TRP A 10 6.23 -46.30 19.56
CA TRP A 10 5.49 -46.15 18.30
C TRP A 10 4.48 -44.99 18.34
N MET A 11 3.78 -44.80 19.46
CA MET A 11 2.85 -43.67 19.64
C MET A 11 3.61 -42.34 19.61
N SER A 12 4.70 -42.23 20.36
CA SER A 12 5.52 -41.01 20.42
C SER A 12 6.20 -40.68 19.08
N SER A 13 6.73 -41.68 18.36
CA SER A 13 7.30 -41.45 17.03
C SER A 13 6.25 -41.02 16.01
N SER A 14 5.07 -41.66 16.02
CA SER A 14 3.96 -41.28 15.14
C SER A 14 3.41 -39.89 15.44
N GLN A 15 3.43 -39.47 16.70
CA GLN A 15 2.98 -38.15 17.13
C GLN A 15 4.00 -37.08 16.72
N ALA A 16 5.29 -37.32 16.91
CA ALA A 16 6.36 -36.42 16.48
C ALA A 16 6.37 -36.23 14.95
N GLU A 17 6.19 -37.31 14.17
CA GLU A 17 6.15 -37.24 12.70
C GLU A 17 4.90 -36.48 12.21
N ARG A 18 3.73 -36.69 12.85
CA ARG A 18 2.52 -35.90 12.56
C ARG A 18 2.70 -34.41 12.84
N ILE A 19 3.33 -34.06 13.97
CA ILE A 19 3.61 -32.66 14.34
C ILE A 19 4.56 -32.02 13.32
N GLN A 20 5.64 -32.72 12.93
CA GLN A 20 6.61 -32.23 11.95
C GLN A 20 5.98 -32.00 10.56
N VAL A 21 5.07 -32.89 10.14
CA VAL A 21 4.34 -32.75 8.87
C VAL A 21 3.37 -31.57 8.91
N ASP A 22 2.63 -31.38 10.00
CA ASP A 22 1.71 -30.24 10.16
C ASP A 22 2.46 -28.91 10.20
N LEU A 23 3.60 -28.84 10.90
CA LEU A 23 4.47 -27.67 10.93
C LEU A 23 5.00 -27.33 9.52
N SER A 24 5.53 -28.33 8.81
CA SER A 24 6.05 -28.15 7.44
C SER A 24 4.99 -27.60 6.48
N LYS A 25 3.75 -28.11 6.61
CA LYS A 25 2.60 -27.66 5.81
C LYS A 25 2.18 -26.23 6.17
N LEU A 26 2.14 -25.90 7.46
CA LEU A 26 1.85 -24.54 7.97
C LEU A 26 2.87 -23.52 7.46
N VAL A 27 4.16 -23.87 7.53
CA VAL A 27 5.26 -23.03 7.02
C VAL A 27 5.13 -22.80 5.51
N MET A 28 4.80 -23.83 4.75
CA MET A 28 4.62 -23.71 3.30
C MET A 28 3.38 -22.88 2.94
N GLU A 29 2.27 -23.03 3.66
CA GLU A 29 1.08 -22.19 3.46
C GLU A 29 1.38 -20.73 3.79
N LEU A 30 2.09 -20.48 4.90
CA LEU A 30 2.52 -19.13 5.30
C LEU A 30 3.41 -18.50 4.22
N LYS A 31 4.43 -19.22 3.74
CA LYS A 31 5.32 -18.75 2.67
C LYS A 31 4.55 -18.39 1.40
N ASN A 32 3.54 -19.19 1.04
CA ASN A 32 2.69 -18.90 -0.11
C ASN A 32 1.84 -17.64 0.08
N LYS A 33 1.26 -17.42 1.28
CA LYS A 33 0.50 -16.20 1.60
C LYS A 33 1.40 -14.97 1.59
N LEU A 34 2.59 -15.08 2.16
CA LEU A 34 3.61 -14.03 2.17
C LEU A 34 3.98 -13.61 0.76
N ASN A 35 4.39 -14.56 -0.08
CA ASN A 35 4.75 -14.32 -1.48
C ASN A 35 3.60 -13.66 -2.28
N HIS A 36 2.36 -14.09 -2.02
CA HIS A 36 1.19 -13.49 -2.66
C HIS A 36 1.03 -12.01 -2.30
N ILE A 37 1.13 -11.66 -1.00
CA ILE A 37 0.99 -10.29 -0.54
C ILE A 37 2.13 -9.41 -1.03
N GLU A 38 3.36 -9.90 -0.99
CA GLU A 38 4.50 -9.17 -1.54
C GLU A 38 4.33 -8.86 -3.02
N LYS A 39 3.80 -9.82 -3.79
CA LYS A 39 3.47 -9.60 -5.20
C LYS A 39 2.39 -8.53 -5.38
N VAL A 40 1.34 -8.54 -4.55
CA VAL A 40 0.28 -7.52 -4.57
C VAL A 40 0.83 -6.14 -4.24
N ILE A 41 1.68 -6.03 -3.22
CA ILE A 41 2.32 -4.77 -2.82
C ILE A 41 3.24 -4.25 -3.93
N ARG A 42 4.08 -5.11 -4.50
CA ARG A 42 4.94 -4.75 -5.62
C ARG A 42 4.15 -4.26 -6.83
N ASN A 43 3.05 -4.94 -7.17
CA ASN A 43 2.18 -4.52 -8.26
C ASN A 43 1.52 -3.16 -7.98
N ARG A 44 1.11 -2.89 -6.72
CA ARG A 44 0.62 -1.57 -6.33
C ARG A 44 1.71 -0.52 -6.54
N ASP A 45 2.89 -0.73 -6.00
CA ASP A 45 3.98 0.25 -6.05
C ASP A 45 4.40 0.55 -7.51
N ILE A 46 4.37 -0.44 -8.41
CA ILE A 46 4.58 -0.22 -9.85
C ILE A 46 3.49 0.67 -10.45
N ARG A 47 2.21 0.42 -10.13
CA ARG A 47 1.10 1.26 -10.61
C ARG A 47 1.22 2.70 -10.09
N GLU A 48 1.67 2.91 -8.86
CA GLU A 48 1.91 4.24 -8.31
C GLU A 48 3.04 4.98 -9.04
N ILE A 49 4.12 4.28 -9.38
CA ILE A 49 5.22 4.85 -10.16
C ILE A 49 4.75 5.25 -11.56
N ILE A 50 3.95 4.40 -12.22
CA ILE A 50 3.35 4.71 -13.53
C ILE A 50 2.41 5.91 -13.41
N ALA A 51 1.55 5.93 -12.38
CA ALA A 51 0.64 7.04 -12.13
C ALA A 51 1.40 8.36 -11.93
N ALA A 52 2.51 8.35 -11.18
CA ALA A 52 3.36 9.52 -11.01
C ALA A 52 4.03 9.96 -12.32
N PHE A 53 4.48 9.01 -13.15
CA PHE A 53 5.05 9.30 -14.47
C PHE A 53 4.05 9.98 -15.42
N ILE A 54 2.75 9.73 -15.26
CA ILE A 54 1.68 10.41 -16.00
C ILE A 54 1.31 11.75 -15.34
N THR A 55 1.21 11.76 -14.01
CA THR A 55 0.79 12.92 -13.22
C THR A 55 1.75 14.10 -13.38
N ILE A 56 3.06 13.84 -13.32
CA ILE A 56 4.09 14.89 -13.40
C ILE A 56 4.01 15.69 -14.72
N PRO A 57 4.09 15.06 -15.92
CA PRO A 57 4.01 15.81 -17.18
C PRO A 57 2.63 16.45 -17.39
N MET A 58 1.55 15.80 -16.96
CA MET A 58 0.19 16.35 -17.06
C MET A 58 0.06 17.65 -16.26
N PHE A 59 0.49 17.66 -14.99
CA PHE A 59 0.45 18.87 -14.16
C PHE A 59 1.50 19.91 -14.57
N ALA A 60 2.63 19.50 -15.16
CA ALA A 60 3.59 20.44 -15.74
C ALA A 60 2.99 21.18 -16.94
N TYR A 61 2.25 20.47 -17.80
CA TYR A 61 1.51 21.10 -18.90
C TYR A 61 0.43 22.05 -18.38
N PHE A 62 -0.34 21.66 -17.36
CA PHE A 62 -1.31 22.55 -16.72
C PHE A 62 -0.67 23.79 -16.09
N ALA A 63 0.49 23.66 -15.45
CA ALA A 63 1.19 24.81 -14.88
C ALA A 63 1.67 25.81 -15.95
N TYR A 64 1.98 25.32 -17.16
CA TYR A 64 2.39 26.16 -18.29
C TYR A 64 1.20 26.83 -18.98
N ASP A 65 0.19 26.04 -19.36
CA ASP A 65 -0.96 26.49 -20.16
C ASP A 65 -1.95 27.34 -19.36
N ILE A 66 -2.25 26.95 -18.12
CA ILE A 66 -3.30 27.61 -17.33
C ILE A 66 -2.75 28.90 -16.71
N PRO A 67 -3.36 30.08 -16.96
CA PRO A 67 -2.85 31.36 -16.48
C PRO A 67 -3.19 31.67 -15.01
N PHE A 68 -4.06 30.88 -14.37
CA PHE A 68 -4.52 31.17 -13.01
C PHE A 68 -3.42 30.90 -11.96
N PRO A 69 -3.07 31.89 -11.12
CA PRO A 69 -1.95 31.76 -10.18
C PRO A 69 -2.17 30.65 -9.14
N ILE A 70 -3.39 30.53 -8.61
CA ILE A 70 -3.74 29.49 -7.63
C ILE A 70 -3.60 28.10 -8.26
N THR A 71 -4.13 27.89 -9.47
CA THR A 71 -4.04 26.63 -10.19
C THR A 71 -2.60 26.26 -10.55
N ARG A 72 -1.76 27.24 -10.93
CA ARG A 72 -0.32 27.02 -11.17
C ARG A 72 0.41 26.56 -9.91
N VAL A 73 0.19 27.24 -8.79
CA VAL A 73 0.82 26.88 -7.51
C VAL A 73 0.37 25.47 -7.07
N ALA A 74 -0.92 25.18 -7.16
CA ALA A 74 -1.45 23.84 -6.87
C ALA A 74 -0.84 22.76 -7.76
N SER A 75 -0.60 23.06 -9.04
CA SER A 75 0.01 22.13 -10.00
C SER A 75 1.47 21.83 -9.64
N ILE A 76 2.27 22.86 -9.35
CA ILE A 76 3.67 22.70 -8.92
C ILE A 76 3.75 21.91 -7.62
N LEU A 77 2.91 22.23 -6.64
CA LEU A 77 2.83 21.48 -5.38
C LEU A 77 2.44 20.02 -5.61
N THR A 78 1.56 19.73 -6.56
CA THR A 78 1.18 18.35 -6.92
C THR A 78 2.35 17.57 -7.51
N ILE A 79 3.19 18.21 -8.32
CA ILE A 79 4.43 17.60 -8.84
C ILE A 79 5.39 17.27 -7.70
N VAL A 80 5.68 18.26 -6.83
CA VAL A 80 6.57 18.07 -5.68
C VAL A 80 6.06 16.95 -4.78
N TRP A 81 4.75 16.93 -4.54
CA TRP A 81 4.12 15.89 -3.73
C TRP A 81 4.23 14.50 -4.37
N SER A 82 4.03 14.40 -5.69
CA SER A 82 4.17 13.15 -6.43
C SER A 82 5.58 12.56 -6.31
N VAL A 83 6.61 13.43 -6.36
CA VAL A 83 8.00 13.02 -6.14
C VAL A 83 8.22 12.56 -4.70
N TYR A 84 7.68 13.28 -3.71
CA TYR A 84 7.75 12.88 -2.30
C TYR A 84 7.13 11.51 -2.04
N VAL A 85 5.97 11.23 -2.65
CA VAL A 85 5.30 9.93 -2.55
C VAL A 85 6.19 8.81 -3.09
N ILE A 86 6.77 8.97 -4.29
CA ILE A 86 7.71 7.99 -4.88
C ILE A 86 8.90 7.74 -3.93
N TYR A 87 9.49 8.81 -3.40
CA TYR A 87 10.61 8.69 -2.48
C TYR A 87 10.24 7.88 -1.23
N ARG A 88 9.06 8.13 -0.66
CA ARG A 88 8.59 7.44 0.54
C ARG A 88 8.34 5.94 0.29
N PHE A 89 7.76 5.58 -0.86
CA PHE A 89 7.61 4.18 -1.26
C PHE A 89 8.96 3.48 -1.43
N ARG A 90 9.91 4.12 -2.13
CA ARG A 90 11.27 3.57 -2.29
C ARG A 90 11.98 3.38 -0.96
N LYS A 91 11.86 4.34 -0.03
CA LYS A 91 12.45 4.23 1.30
C LYS A 91 11.90 3.03 2.09
N LEU A 92 10.59 2.76 1.97
CA LEU A 92 9.98 1.58 2.60
C LEU A 92 10.51 0.27 1.99
N GLN A 93 10.63 0.21 0.66
CA GLN A 93 11.18 -0.96 -0.04
C GLN A 93 12.65 -1.21 0.35
N LEU A 94 13.46 -0.16 0.44
CA LEU A 94 14.87 -0.25 0.84
C LEU A 94 15.06 -0.63 2.32
N SER A 95 14.07 -0.32 3.17
CA SER A 95 14.10 -0.68 4.59
C SER A 95 13.64 -2.12 4.85
N LYS A 96 13.15 -2.82 3.83
CA LYS A 96 12.75 -4.22 3.94
C LYS A 96 14.00 -5.08 4.18
N LYS A 97 14.02 -5.82 5.28
CA LYS A 97 15.08 -6.81 5.51
C LYS A 97 14.93 -7.93 4.49
N ASN A 98 15.96 -8.19 3.70
CA ASN A 98 15.98 -9.31 2.77
C ASN A 98 15.96 -10.62 3.56
N GLU A 99 15.24 -11.61 3.03
CA GLU A 99 15.27 -12.97 3.58
C GLU A 99 16.65 -13.56 3.34
N ASP A 100 17.45 -13.62 4.41
CA ASP A 100 18.67 -14.40 4.41
C ASP A 100 18.32 -15.86 4.70
N LEU A 101 18.34 -16.68 3.65
CA LEU A 101 18.01 -18.11 3.71
C LEU A 101 19.03 -18.92 4.54
N THR A 102 20.16 -18.31 4.91
CA THR A 102 21.18 -18.95 5.78
C THR A 102 20.83 -18.87 7.26
N LEU A 103 19.85 -18.04 7.64
CA LEU A 103 19.42 -17.88 9.02
C LEU A 103 18.53 -19.04 9.50
N PRO A 104 18.52 -19.35 10.81
CA PRO A 104 17.54 -20.27 11.40
C PRO A 104 16.10 -19.86 11.07
N PHE A 105 15.23 -20.84 10.86
CA PHE A 105 13.84 -20.61 10.44
C PHE A 105 13.09 -19.60 11.34
N LYS A 106 13.28 -19.67 12.65
CA LYS A 106 12.73 -18.72 13.64
C LYS A 106 13.17 -17.27 13.38
N ALA A 107 14.42 -17.05 13.02
CA ALA A 107 14.96 -15.72 12.70
C ALA A 107 14.44 -15.17 11.36
N GLN A 108 14.22 -16.05 10.36
CA GLN A 108 13.57 -15.65 9.11
C GLN A 108 12.12 -15.20 9.36
N LEU A 109 11.40 -15.92 10.22
CA LEU A 109 10.01 -15.62 10.59
C LEU A 109 9.88 -14.28 11.33
N GLU A 110 10.80 -13.98 12.24
CA GLU A 110 10.89 -12.68 12.93
C GLU A 110 11.14 -11.51 11.96
N HIS A 111 12.04 -11.69 10.99
CA HIS A 111 12.28 -10.69 9.95
C HIS A 111 11.05 -10.44 9.09
N GLN A 112 10.33 -11.48 8.70
CA GLN A 112 9.08 -11.36 7.96
C GLN A 112 8.01 -10.63 8.79
N LYS A 113 7.81 -11.02 10.05
CA LYS A 113 6.88 -10.35 10.97
C LYS A 113 7.17 -8.86 11.10
N SER A 114 8.44 -8.49 11.30
CA SER A 114 8.87 -7.09 11.40
C SER A 114 8.58 -6.30 10.12
N ASN A 115 8.90 -6.87 8.95
CA ASN A 115 8.58 -6.27 7.65
C ASN A 115 7.07 -6.08 7.46
N MET A 116 6.25 -7.04 7.88
CA MET A 116 4.79 -6.96 7.80
C MET A 116 4.20 -5.92 8.73
N MET A 117 4.71 -5.80 9.96
CA MET A 117 4.30 -4.74 10.88
C MET A 117 4.66 -3.35 10.35
N ALA A 118 5.82 -3.20 9.72
CA ALA A 118 6.22 -1.95 9.07
C ALA A 118 5.27 -1.58 7.91
N GLN A 119 4.90 -2.55 7.08
CA GLN A 119 3.90 -2.36 6.02
C GLN A 119 2.50 -2.05 6.56
N HIS A 120 2.08 -2.72 7.64
CA HIS A 120 0.83 -2.44 8.32
C HIS A 120 0.78 -0.99 8.80
N ARG A 121 1.79 -0.52 9.56
CA ARG A 121 1.86 0.87 10.04
C ARG A 121 1.88 1.88 8.90
N PHE A 122 2.57 1.56 7.82
CA PHE A 122 2.63 2.40 6.62
C PHE A 122 1.26 2.53 5.92
N LEU A 123 0.52 1.43 5.82
CA LEU A 123 -0.83 1.36 5.24
C LEU A 123 -1.90 1.93 6.16
N ASP A 124 -1.74 1.83 7.46
CA ASP A 124 -2.68 2.39 8.44
C ASP A 124 -2.64 3.93 8.42
N THR A 125 -1.45 4.50 8.20
CA THR A 125 -1.25 5.94 8.07
C THR A 125 -1.48 6.47 6.64
N VAL A 126 -1.70 5.62 5.64
CA VAL A 126 -1.90 6.00 4.22
C VAL A 126 -3.00 7.04 4.04
N LEU A 127 -4.02 7.03 4.91
CA LEU A 127 -5.08 8.02 4.91
C LEU A 127 -4.53 9.46 4.98
N TYR A 128 -3.63 9.69 5.92
CA TYR A 128 -3.15 11.03 6.27
C TYR A 128 -2.01 11.48 5.37
N TRP A 129 -1.13 10.57 4.96
CA TRP A 129 0.04 10.93 4.19
C TRP A 129 -0.08 10.67 2.69
N TYR A 130 -1.03 9.87 2.21
CA TYR A 130 -1.16 9.56 0.79
C TYR A 130 -2.45 10.11 0.19
N ALA A 131 -3.59 9.97 0.87
CA ALA A 131 -4.88 10.45 0.33
C ALA A 131 -5.13 11.94 0.60
N GLY A 132 -4.81 12.42 1.81
CA GLY A 132 -5.15 13.78 2.25
C GLY A 132 -4.51 14.89 1.41
N PRO A 133 -3.17 14.99 1.31
CA PRO A 133 -2.56 16.13 0.64
C PRO A 133 -2.86 16.20 -0.87
N PRO A 134 -2.87 15.10 -1.65
CA PRO A 134 -3.33 15.14 -3.04
C PRO A 134 -4.78 15.61 -3.17
N PHE A 135 -5.68 15.16 -2.29
CA PHE A 135 -7.07 15.62 -2.32
C PHE A 135 -7.16 17.14 -2.13
N LEU A 136 -6.45 17.69 -1.13
CA LEU A 136 -6.42 19.13 -0.89
C LEU A 136 -5.83 19.91 -2.08
N LEU A 137 -4.75 19.42 -2.68
CA LEU A 137 -4.13 20.05 -3.84
C LEU A 137 -5.04 20.02 -5.07
N ASN A 138 -5.75 18.92 -5.31
CA ASN A 138 -6.73 18.84 -6.40
C ASN A 138 -7.94 19.75 -6.16
N VAL A 139 -8.44 19.84 -4.91
CA VAL A 139 -9.49 20.80 -4.56
C VAL A 139 -9.01 22.24 -4.79
N ALA A 140 -7.78 22.57 -4.36
CA ALA A 140 -7.18 23.87 -4.60
C ALA A 140 -7.01 24.18 -6.10
N PHE A 141 -6.64 23.18 -6.91
CA PHE A 141 -6.58 23.29 -8.36
C PHE A 141 -7.93 23.66 -8.97
N ILE A 142 -9.00 22.96 -8.58
CA ILE A 142 -10.37 23.16 -9.10
C ILE A 142 -10.93 24.51 -8.66
N LEU A 143 -10.76 24.88 -7.40
CA LEU A 143 -11.21 26.17 -6.87
C LEU A 143 -10.40 27.34 -7.44
N GLY A 144 -9.13 27.11 -7.77
CA GLY A 144 -8.24 28.11 -8.36
C GLY A 144 -8.59 28.49 -9.80
N LEU A 145 -9.44 27.71 -10.49
CA LEU A 145 -9.90 28.01 -11.84
C LEU A 145 -10.78 29.27 -11.81
N GLY A 146 -10.23 30.40 -12.26
CA GLY A 146 -10.93 31.67 -12.36
C GLY A 146 -11.79 31.79 -13.63
N ASN A 147 -12.24 33.01 -13.93
CA ASN A 147 -12.98 33.28 -15.16
C ASN A 147 -12.02 33.29 -16.36
N PRO A 148 -12.18 32.40 -17.37
CA PRO A 148 -11.26 32.29 -18.50
C PRO A 148 -11.25 33.54 -19.40
N ASP A 149 -12.34 34.30 -19.44
CA ASP A 149 -12.48 35.45 -20.34
C ASP A 149 -11.68 36.66 -19.83
N ILE A 150 -11.48 36.77 -18.51
CA ILE A 150 -10.65 37.81 -17.88
C ILE A 150 -9.16 37.62 -18.21
N PHE A 151 -8.74 36.37 -18.41
CA PHE A 151 -7.33 36.01 -18.63
C PHE A 151 -7.01 35.69 -20.10
N GLY A 152 -7.97 35.86 -21.02
CA GLY A 152 -7.78 35.56 -22.44
C GLY A 152 -7.43 34.09 -22.71
N TYR A 153 -7.90 33.18 -21.87
CA TYR A 153 -7.58 31.76 -21.99
C TYR A 153 -8.39 31.11 -23.10
N SER A 154 -7.71 30.60 -24.14
CA SER A 154 -8.33 30.08 -25.36
C SER A 154 -7.74 28.73 -25.82
N SER A 155 -7.11 27.97 -24.92
CA SER A 155 -6.58 26.65 -25.29
C SER A 155 -7.70 25.61 -25.41
N GLY A 156 -7.43 24.50 -26.12
CA GLY A 156 -8.38 23.40 -26.27
C GLY A 156 -8.77 22.71 -24.94
N LEU A 157 -8.02 22.96 -23.86
CA LEU A 157 -8.39 22.50 -22.52
C LEU A 157 -9.57 23.28 -21.92
N LYS A 158 -9.92 24.45 -22.45
CA LYS A 158 -11.04 25.27 -21.95
C LYS A 158 -12.36 24.49 -21.93
N GLU A 159 -12.60 23.62 -22.91
CA GLU A 159 -13.84 22.84 -23.02
C GLU A 159 -13.93 21.71 -21.97
N HIS A 160 -12.81 21.29 -21.41
CA HIS A 160 -12.75 20.18 -20.44
C HIS A 160 -12.58 20.64 -18.99
N LEU A 161 -12.31 21.94 -18.76
CA LEU A 161 -12.10 22.49 -17.43
C LEU A 161 -13.42 22.98 -16.80
N PRO A 162 -13.70 22.66 -15.53
CA PRO A 162 -14.93 23.08 -14.85
C PRO A 162 -14.83 24.54 -14.42
N PHE A 163 -15.28 25.46 -15.26
CA PHE A 163 -15.34 26.89 -14.92
C PHE A 163 -16.60 27.28 -14.14
N ASP A 164 -17.72 26.61 -14.44
CA ASP A 164 -19.00 26.83 -13.77
C ASP A 164 -19.01 26.29 -12.32
N SER A 165 -19.71 26.99 -11.43
CA SER A 165 -19.79 26.63 -10.01
C SER A 165 -20.41 25.25 -9.79
N GLY A 166 -21.44 24.89 -10.56
CA GLY A 166 -22.08 23.57 -10.49
C GLY A 166 -21.14 22.47 -10.96
N SER A 167 -20.39 22.71 -12.05
CA SER A 167 -19.39 21.75 -12.57
C SER A 167 -18.24 21.52 -11.58
N LYS A 168 -17.77 22.57 -10.89
CA LYS A 168 -16.73 22.49 -9.86
C LYS A 168 -17.19 21.65 -8.66
N ILE A 169 -18.39 21.93 -8.14
CA ILE A 169 -18.95 21.19 -6.99
C ILE A 169 -19.10 19.71 -7.36
N THR A 170 -19.65 19.43 -8.55
CA THR A 170 -19.83 18.06 -9.03
C THR A 170 -18.50 17.31 -9.10
N LEU A 171 -17.45 17.95 -9.65
CA LEU A 171 -16.12 17.35 -9.72
C LEU A 171 -15.50 17.12 -8.34
N ILE A 172 -15.63 18.07 -7.41
CA ILE A 172 -15.13 17.93 -6.04
C ILE A 172 -15.83 16.78 -5.31
N VAL A 173 -17.15 16.64 -5.44
CA VAL A 173 -17.91 15.53 -4.85
C VAL A 173 -17.49 14.19 -5.43
N LEU A 174 -17.34 14.11 -6.76
CA LEU A 174 -16.86 12.91 -7.43
C LEU A 174 -15.45 12.53 -6.97
N LEU A 175 -14.57 13.52 -6.86
CA LEU A 175 -13.21 13.35 -6.37
C LEU A 175 -13.20 12.85 -4.91
N ALA A 176 -14.01 13.46 -4.04
CA ALA A 176 -14.14 13.04 -2.65
C ALA A 176 -14.62 11.58 -2.53
N ALA A 177 -15.61 11.19 -3.34
CA ALA A 177 -16.08 9.81 -3.40
C ALA A 177 -14.98 8.84 -3.86
N PHE A 178 -14.20 9.23 -4.87
CA PHE A 178 -13.06 8.43 -5.35
C PHE A 178 -11.99 8.23 -4.27
N TYR A 179 -11.57 9.30 -3.59
CA TYR A 179 -10.60 9.19 -2.50
C TYR A 179 -11.14 8.37 -1.33
N ALA A 180 -12.42 8.53 -0.97
CA ALA A 180 -13.08 7.71 0.05
C ALA A 180 -13.07 6.23 -0.32
N PHE A 181 -13.31 5.91 -1.60
CA PHE A 181 -13.23 4.54 -2.11
C PHE A 181 -11.81 3.97 -2.03
N VAL A 182 -10.79 4.73 -2.42
CA VAL A 182 -9.36 4.32 -2.31
C VAL A 182 -8.98 4.07 -0.85
N VAL A 183 -9.41 4.94 0.05
CA VAL A 183 -9.22 4.78 1.50
C VAL A 183 -9.85 3.49 2.01
N TRP A 184 -11.10 3.24 1.60
CA TRP A 184 -11.83 2.06 2.01
C TRP A 184 -11.16 0.77 1.52
N LEU A 185 -10.67 0.75 0.28
CA LEU A 185 -9.90 -0.38 -0.26
C LEU A 185 -8.62 -0.64 0.55
N ASN A 186 -7.87 0.41 0.89
CA ASN A 186 -6.65 0.26 1.70
C ASN A 186 -6.96 -0.28 3.11
N LYS A 187 -7.96 0.28 3.79
CA LYS A 187 -8.38 -0.23 5.12
C LYS A 187 -8.91 -1.67 5.04
N ARG A 188 -9.64 -2.01 3.98
CA ARG A 188 -10.11 -3.38 3.75
C ARG A 188 -8.94 -4.34 3.57
N ALA A 189 -7.90 -3.97 2.82
CA ALA A 189 -6.71 -4.79 2.63
C ALA A 189 -5.97 -5.03 3.97
N VAL A 190 -5.82 -4.00 4.80
CA VAL A 190 -5.24 -4.15 6.15
C VAL A 190 -6.03 -5.16 6.98
N LYS A 191 -7.35 -4.96 7.07
CA LYS A 191 -8.22 -5.79 7.93
C LYS A 191 -8.36 -7.23 7.43
N LYS A 192 -8.46 -7.45 6.11
CA LYS A 192 -8.73 -8.77 5.53
C LYS A 192 -7.48 -9.58 5.20
N THR A 193 -6.31 -8.96 5.12
CA THR A 193 -5.12 -9.62 4.60
C THR A 193 -3.93 -9.53 5.55
N LEU A 194 -3.59 -8.34 6.05
CA LEU A 194 -2.41 -8.16 6.92
C LEU A 194 -2.65 -8.67 8.35
N ASN A 195 -3.78 -8.32 8.96
CA ASN A 195 -4.10 -8.74 10.33
C ASN A 195 -4.15 -10.27 10.54
N PRO A 196 -4.87 -11.05 9.70
CA PRO A 196 -4.89 -12.51 9.89
C PRO A 196 -3.51 -13.12 9.68
N LEU A 197 -2.69 -12.56 8.79
CA LEU A 197 -1.36 -13.09 8.54
C LEU A 197 -0.38 -12.83 9.70
N ILE A 198 -0.47 -11.65 10.34
CA ILE A 198 0.31 -11.37 11.55
C ILE A 198 -0.09 -12.35 12.67
N ALA A 199 -1.38 -12.68 12.79
CA ALA A 199 -1.87 -13.66 13.74
C ALA A 199 -1.38 -15.09 13.41
N ASP A 200 -1.38 -15.48 12.13
CA ASP A 200 -0.86 -16.78 11.68
C ASP A 200 0.64 -16.92 11.98
N ILE A 201 1.42 -15.86 11.77
CA ILE A 201 2.86 -15.83 12.11
C ILE A 201 3.05 -15.99 13.63
N GLN A 202 2.28 -15.26 14.44
CA GLN A 202 2.36 -15.39 15.91
C GLN A 202 2.06 -16.81 16.36
N ARG A 203 0.99 -17.42 15.84
CA ARG A 203 0.62 -18.80 16.18
C ARG A 203 1.74 -19.80 15.89
N ILE A 204 2.42 -19.66 14.75
CA ILE A 204 3.55 -20.55 14.38
C ILE A 204 4.76 -20.31 15.29
N GLN A 205 5.00 -19.08 15.73
CA GLN A 205 6.07 -18.76 16.69
C GLN A 205 5.81 -19.39 18.04
N ASP A 206 4.58 -19.29 18.55
CA ASP A 206 4.19 -19.85 19.84
C ASP A 206 4.33 -21.39 19.82
N GLN A 207 3.92 -22.05 18.73
CA GLN A 207 4.10 -23.51 18.55
C GLN A 207 5.57 -23.95 18.50
N LEU A 208 6.46 -23.11 17.95
CA LEU A 208 7.90 -23.36 17.91
C LEU A 208 8.61 -23.06 19.25
N GLU A 209 7.92 -22.45 20.22
CA GLU A 209 8.44 -22.19 21.57
C GLU A 209 7.96 -23.23 22.59
N GLU A 210 6.88 -23.96 22.29
CA GLU A 210 6.38 -25.08 23.09
C GLU A 210 7.09 -26.42 22.80
N GLU A 211 7.89 -26.49 21.72
CA GLU A 211 8.84 -27.60 21.41
C GLU A 211 10.23 -27.37 22.03
#